data_AF-R0JXC2-F1
#
_entry.id   AF-R0JXC2-F1
#
_cell.length_a   1.000
_cell.length_b   1.000
_cell.length_c   1.000
_cell.angle_alpha   90.00
_cell.angle_beta   90.00
_cell.angle_gamma   90.00
#
_symmetry.space_group_name_H-M   'P 1'
#
loop_
_entity.id
_entity.type
_entity.pdbx_description
1 polymer ?
#
loop_
_entity_poly.entity_id
_entity_poly.type
_entity_poly.pdbx_seq_one_letter_code
_entity_poly.pdbx_strand_id
1 'polypeptide(L)'
;MEPQDHCIRRCNMQAHHHGKNQSASIYQLVKISVLHKKAELVRAHTEQMLGVRSFYLEFHLVYPISRKSDPSIPVTGASNSASIDTSFLDLEPSGSASCDDSIRQANISVVICGWSNSQWTRYAFGNTGNIPEEHADEEEEEEEEEEEEEEEEEDDDDDDDDGGFRQDFFATENSLDLAMDANMVEWDARKYWLRILAIRCGLVPKEWQYLLHNIKNGFKA
;
A
#
# COMPACT_ATOMS: atom_id res chain seq x y z
N MET A 1 10.58 0.81 39.32
CA MET A 1 9.29 1.08 38.66
C MET A 1 9.37 0.38 37.31
N GLU A 2 8.91 -0.87 37.28
CA GLU A 2 8.81 -1.69 36.06
C GLU A 2 7.40 -1.54 35.48
N PRO A 3 7.24 -1.49 34.14
CA PRO A 3 5.92 -1.62 33.54
C PRO A 3 5.53 -3.10 33.50
N GLN A 4 4.31 -3.41 33.96
CA GLN A 4 3.73 -4.74 33.88
C GLN A 4 3.16 -4.97 32.47
N ASP A 5 3.75 -5.91 31.74
CA ASP A 5 3.20 -6.43 30.49
C ASP A 5 1.97 -7.30 30.78
N HIS A 6 0.81 -6.79 30.37
CA HIS A 6 -0.48 -7.46 30.52
C HIS A 6 -0.65 -8.54 29.43
N CYS A 7 -0.46 -9.78 29.86
CA CYS A 7 -1.08 -11.04 29.42
C CYS A 7 -1.92 -11.02 28.11
N ILE A 8 -1.32 -11.49 27.01
CA ILE A 8 -2.04 -11.91 25.79
C ILE A 8 -2.73 -13.26 26.08
N ARG A 9 -4.06 -13.24 26.20
CA ARG A 9 -4.88 -14.47 26.22
C ARG A 9 -4.82 -15.13 24.84
N ARG A 10 -4.24 -16.34 24.76
CA ARG A 10 -4.37 -17.25 23.62
C ARG A 10 -5.83 -17.69 23.49
N CYS A 11 -6.50 -17.28 22.41
CA CYS A 11 -7.74 -17.93 21.99
C CYS A 11 -7.38 -19.26 21.35
N ASN A 12 -7.59 -20.35 22.08
CA ASN A 12 -7.50 -21.71 21.56
C ASN A 12 -8.93 -22.11 21.14
N MET A 13 -9.24 -22.09 19.84
CA MET A 13 -10.53 -22.57 19.33
C MET A 13 -10.31 -23.87 18.56
N GLN A 14 -10.73 -24.98 19.15
CA GLN A 14 -10.91 -26.25 18.45
C GLN A 14 -12.17 -26.15 17.57
N ALA A 15 -11.98 -26.16 16.25
CA ALA A 15 -13.07 -26.24 15.29
C ALA A 15 -13.31 -27.70 14.90
N HIS A 16 -14.46 -28.25 15.32
CA HIS A 16 -14.92 -29.56 14.85
C HIS A 16 -15.62 -29.44 13.48
N HIS A 17 -15.26 -30.35 12.57
CA HIS A 17 -15.70 -30.47 11.19
C HIS A 17 -17.24 -30.45 10.99
N HIS A 18 -17.72 -29.51 10.18
CA HIS A 18 -18.83 -29.74 9.24
C HIS A 18 -18.64 -28.89 7.98
N GLY A 19 -18.52 -29.57 6.85
CA GLY A 19 -18.08 -29.02 5.58
C GLY A 19 -19.13 -28.19 4.84
N LYS A 20 -18.62 -27.33 3.96
CA LYS A 20 -19.26 -26.55 2.89
C LYS A 20 -19.71 -25.10 3.15
N ASN A 21 -19.67 -24.60 4.39
CA ASN A 21 -19.90 -23.16 4.67
C ASN A 21 -18.69 -22.42 5.28
N GLN A 22 -17.50 -23.01 5.27
CA GLN A 22 -16.33 -22.46 5.98
C GLN A 22 -15.69 -21.25 5.27
N SER A 23 -15.72 -21.15 3.94
CA SER A 23 -15.02 -20.05 3.26
C SER A 23 -15.64 -18.69 3.62
N ALA A 24 -16.97 -18.57 3.60
CA ALA A 24 -17.69 -17.35 3.97
C ALA A 24 -17.39 -16.90 5.42
N SER A 25 -17.17 -17.85 6.34
CA SER A 25 -16.83 -17.56 7.73
C SER A 25 -15.40 -17.04 7.89
N ILE A 26 -14.44 -17.54 7.10
CA ILE A 26 -13.04 -17.10 7.13
C ILE A 26 -12.93 -15.68 6.55
N TYR A 27 -13.60 -15.39 5.43
CA TYR A 27 -13.59 -14.04 4.83
C TYR A 27 -14.12 -12.97 5.79
N GLN A 28 -15.20 -13.26 6.54
CA GLN A 28 -15.75 -12.31 7.52
C GLN A 28 -14.85 -12.13 8.73
N LEU A 29 -14.26 -13.21 9.25
CA LEU A 29 -13.34 -13.15 10.39
C LEU A 29 -12.04 -12.42 10.05
N VAL A 30 -11.50 -12.62 8.85
CA VAL A 30 -10.27 -11.99 8.38
C VAL A 30 -10.50 -10.50 8.06
N LYS A 31 -11.63 -10.15 7.41
CA LYS A 31 -12.03 -8.75 7.15
C LYS A 31 -12.23 -7.95 8.44
N ILE A 32 -12.88 -8.53 9.45
CA ILE A 32 -13.10 -7.88 10.75
C ILE A 32 -11.78 -7.79 11.53
N SER A 33 -10.94 -8.82 11.51
CA SER A 33 -9.69 -8.85 12.28
C SER A 33 -8.63 -7.86 11.76
N VAL A 34 -8.49 -7.72 10.44
CA VAL A 34 -7.53 -6.78 9.83
C VAL A 34 -7.96 -5.33 10.02
N LEU A 35 -9.26 -5.04 9.93
CA LEU A 35 -9.80 -3.69 10.19
C LEU A 35 -9.82 -3.31 11.68
N HIS A 36 -10.09 -4.26 12.59
CA HIS A 36 -10.19 -3.94 14.03
C HIS A 36 -8.87 -3.98 14.80
N LYS A 37 -7.82 -4.69 14.35
CA LYS A 37 -6.60 -4.84 15.17
C LYS A 37 -5.46 -3.86 14.88
N LYS A 38 -5.42 -3.17 13.73
CA LYS A 38 -4.23 -2.35 13.38
C LYS A 38 -4.49 -1.07 12.57
N ALA A 39 -5.67 -0.45 12.70
CA ALA A 39 -5.71 1.03 12.64
C ALA A 39 -5.10 1.60 13.94
N GLU A 40 -3.93 1.09 14.32
CA GLU A 40 -3.15 1.65 15.41
C GLU A 40 -2.57 2.93 14.83
N LEU A 41 -3.17 4.06 15.24
CA LEU A 41 -2.49 5.33 15.43
C LEU A 41 -2.54 6.31 14.24
N VAL A 42 -3.72 6.88 14.01
CA VAL A 42 -3.76 8.28 13.58
C VAL A 42 -3.64 9.13 14.84
N ARG A 43 -2.48 9.75 15.04
CA ARG A 43 -2.23 10.69 16.15
C ARG A 43 -2.13 12.09 15.58
N ALA A 44 -3.18 12.87 15.78
CA ALA A 44 -3.14 14.31 15.57
C ALA A 44 -3.01 15.00 16.94
N HIS A 45 -2.00 15.83 17.12
CA HIS A 45 -1.89 16.67 18.31
C HIS A 45 -1.40 18.07 17.95
N THR A 46 -1.82 19.02 18.77
CA THR A 46 -1.35 20.40 18.75
C THR A 46 -0.74 20.69 20.09
N GLU A 47 0.51 21.13 20.12
CA GLU A 47 1.22 21.48 21.35
C GLU A 47 1.61 22.95 21.32
N GLN A 48 1.73 23.57 22.48
CA GLN A 48 2.22 24.93 22.60
C GLN A 48 3.55 24.92 23.36
N MET A 49 4.66 24.78 22.64
CA MET A 49 6.00 24.87 23.20
C MET A 49 6.50 26.31 23.12
N LEU A 50 6.87 26.89 24.27
CA LEU A 50 7.45 28.24 24.36
C LEU A 50 6.61 29.35 23.70
N GLY A 51 5.28 29.18 23.70
CA GLY A 51 4.33 30.13 23.09
C GLY A 51 4.11 29.92 21.59
N VAL A 52 4.88 29.05 20.93
CA VAL A 52 4.70 28.67 19.53
C VAL A 52 3.74 27.49 19.45
N ARG A 53 2.71 27.59 18.61
CA ARG A 53 1.80 26.47 18.34
C ARG A 53 2.46 25.55 17.32
N SER A 54 2.75 24.33 17.73
CA SER A 54 3.12 23.24 16.82
C SER A 54 1.91 22.35 16.55
N PHE A 55 1.92 21.74 15.37
CA PHE A 55 1.01 20.67 15.01
C PHE A 55 1.82 19.45 14.60
N TYR A 56 1.20 18.31 14.79
CA TYR A 56 1.84 17.04 14.56
C TYR A 56 0.78 16.01 14.16
N LEU A 57 1.02 15.33 13.04
CA LEU A 57 0.20 14.28 12.50
C LEU A 57 1.07 13.06 12.24
N GLU A 58 0.79 11.99 12.98
CA GLU A 58 1.32 10.66 12.78
C GLU A 58 0.22 9.79 12.18
N PHE A 59 0.57 9.08 11.12
CA PHE A 59 -0.26 8.07 10.50
C PHE A 59 0.58 6.81 10.30
N HIS A 60 0.19 5.72 10.97
CA HIS A 60 0.81 4.42 10.77
C HIS A 60 -0.27 3.42 10.39
N LEU A 61 -0.07 2.70 9.28
CA LEU A 61 -0.99 1.69 8.82
C LEU A 61 -0.22 0.42 8.48
N VAL A 62 -0.55 -0.67 9.15
CA VAL A 62 0.08 -1.97 8.95
C VAL A 62 -0.95 -2.91 8.32
N TYR A 63 -0.59 -3.55 7.22
CA TYR A 63 -1.50 -4.40 6.46
C TYR A 63 -0.77 -5.57 5.81
N PRO A 64 -1.45 -6.70 5.57
CA PRO A 64 -0.86 -7.83 4.89
C PRO A 64 -0.84 -7.59 3.37
N ILE A 65 0.24 -8.05 2.72
CA ILE A 65 0.41 -8.06 1.27
C ILE A 65 0.80 -9.47 0.81
N SER A 66 0.42 -9.84 -0.41
CA SER A 66 0.91 -11.06 -1.07
C SER A 66 1.97 -10.68 -2.08
N ARG A 67 3.12 -11.37 -2.07
CA ARG A 67 4.17 -11.19 -3.08
C ARG A 67 4.79 -12.53 -3.44
N LYS A 68 5.04 -12.71 -4.74
CA LYS A 68 5.94 -13.73 -5.26
C LYS A 68 7.35 -13.45 -4.75
N SER A 69 7.98 -14.43 -4.10
CA SER A 69 9.38 -14.30 -3.74
C SER A 69 10.24 -14.46 -5.00
N ASP A 70 10.97 -13.42 -5.38
CA ASP A 70 12.02 -13.57 -6.40
C ASP A 70 13.25 -14.22 -5.75
N PRO A 71 13.61 -15.47 -6.10
CA PRO A 71 14.77 -16.14 -5.55
C PRO A 71 16.10 -15.49 -5.99
N SER A 72 16.08 -14.67 -7.03
CA SER A 72 17.27 -14.04 -7.61
C SER A 72 17.70 -12.77 -6.86
N ILE A 73 16.79 -12.14 -6.11
CA ILE A 73 17.08 -10.93 -5.36
C ILE A 73 17.53 -11.34 -3.96
N PRO A 74 18.84 -11.32 -3.65
CA PRO A 74 19.29 -11.53 -2.29
C PRO A 74 18.60 -10.48 -1.42
N VAL A 75 17.93 -10.92 -0.36
CA VAL A 75 17.27 -10.07 0.64
C VAL A 75 18.37 -9.26 1.33
N THR A 76 18.81 -8.19 0.67
CA THR A 76 19.96 -7.38 1.06
C THR A 76 19.41 -6.24 1.87
N GLY A 77 18.95 -6.57 3.07
CA GLY A 77 18.35 -5.62 3.98
C GLY A 77 17.62 -6.37 5.07
N ALA A 78 17.92 -6.03 6.33
CA ALA A 78 17.22 -6.53 7.51
C ALA A 78 15.79 -5.97 7.58
N SER A 79 15.00 -6.14 6.51
CA SER A 79 13.58 -5.91 6.54
C SER A 79 13.00 -6.99 7.44
N ASN A 80 12.74 -6.63 8.70
CA ASN A 80 12.10 -7.46 9.71
C ASN A 80 10.63 -7.76 9.36
N SER A 81 10.25 -7.77 8.07
CA SER A 81 8.93 -8.21 7.65
C SER A 81 8.83 -9.70 7.92
N ALA A 82 8.31 -10.04 9.10
CA ALA A 82 7.97 -11.41 9.43
C ALA A 82 6.99 -11.90 8.36
N SER A 83 7.40 -12.93 7.62
CA SER A 83 6.46 -13.68 6.80
C SER A 83 5.37 -14.24 7.70
N ILE A 84 4.13 -14.16 7.23
CA ILE A 84 3.00 -14.75 7.92
C ILE A 84 2.96 -16.21 7.48
N ASP A 85 2.97 -17.12 8.45
CA ASP A 85 2.80 -18.55 8.19
C ASP A 85 1.44 -18.79 7.52
N THR A 86 1.47 -19.26 6.28
CA THR A 86 0.29 -19.53 5.45
C THR A 86 -0.13 -21.00 5.47
N SER A 87 0.52 -21.85 6.27
CA SER A 87 0.21 -23.29 6.33
C SER A 87 -1.25 -23.59 6.71
N PHE A 88 -1.92 -22.66 7.42
CA PHE A 88 -3.34 -22.77 7.76
C PHE A 88 -4.30 -22.63 6.57
N LEU A 89 -3.81 -22.17 5.41
CA LEU A 89 -4.63 -22.01 4.20
C LEU A 89 -4.78 -23.31 3.41
N ASP A 90 -4.13 -24.41 3.84
CA ASP A 90 -4.19 -25.73 3.18
C ASP A 90 -3.99 -25.65 1.65
N LEU A 91 -3.07 -24.80 1.20
CA LEU A 91 -2.83 -24.58 -0.22
C LEU A 91 -1.96 -25.71 -0.76
N GLU A 92 -2.45 -26.38 -1.81
CA GLU A 92 -1.67 -27.44 -2.46
C GLU A 92 -0.43 -26.82 -3.12
N PRO A 93 0.78 -27.34 -2.83
CA PRO A 93 1.99 -26.85 -3.47
C PRO A 93 1.88 -27.06 -4.98
N SER A 94 2.00 -25.97 -5.76
CA SER A 94 1.95 -26.07 -7.22
C SER A 94 3.17 -26.89 -7.70
N GLY A 95 2.92 -27.88 -8.57
CA GLY A 95 3.91 -28.90 -8.95
C GLY A 95 5.09 -28.42 -9.80
N SER A 96 5.29 -27.12 -9.98
CA SER A 96 6.35 -26.52 -10.79
C SER A 96 7.22 -25.60 -9.93
N ALA A 97 8.47 -26.00 -9.69
CA ALA A 97 9.58 -25.19 -9.17
C ALA A 97 9.17 -23.92 -8.38
N SER A 98 8.66 -24.14 -7.17
CA SER A 98 8.44 -23.22 -6.04
C SER A 98 8.76 -21.74 -6.28
N CYS A 99 7.83 -21.00 -6.89
CA CYS A 99 7.69 -19.59 -6.55
C CYS A 99 6.87 -19.54 -5.26
N ASP A 100 7.55 -19.33 -4.13
CA ASP A 100 6.88 -19.30 -2.82
C ASP A 100 6.14 -17.98 -2.66
N ASP A 101 4.85 -18.00 -3.02
CA ASP A 101 3.94 -16.92 -2.65
C ASP A 101 3.90 -16.80 -1.13
N SER A 102 4.37 -15.66 -0.63
CA SER A 102 4.44 -15.39 0.80
C SER A 102 3.54 -14.20 1.15
N ILE A 103 2.69 -14.41 2.15
CA ILE A 103 1.97 -13.28 2.77
C ILE A 103 2.95 -12.60 3.72
N ARG A 104 3.16 -11.30 3.52
CA ARG A 104 4.07 -10.49 4.35
C ARG A 104 3.30 -9.34 4.97
N GLN A 105 3.85 -8.82 6.06
CA GLN A 105 3.34 -7.59 6.66
C GLN A 105 4.02 -6.38 6.00
N ALA A 106 3.23 -5.52 5.37
CA ALA A 106 3.63 -4.20 4.91
C ALA A 106 3.24 -3.12 5.92
N ASN A 107 3.86 -1.95 5.78
CA ASN A 107 3.51 -0.77 6.55
C ASN A 107 3.60 0.48 5.68
N ILE A 108 2.71 1.42 5.95
CA ILE A 108 2.79 2.81 5.54
C ILE A 108 2.96 3.65 6.81
N SER A 109 3.85 4.63 6.77
CA SER A 109 4.09 5.56 7.88
C SER A 109 4.30 6.96 7.34
N VAL A 110 3.43 7.89 7.73
CA VAL A 110 3.51 9.30 7.36
C VAL A 110 3.55 10.12 8.63
N VAL A 111 4.58 10.95 8.76
CA VAL A 111 4.76 11.87 9.88
C VAL A 111 4.91 13.28 9.33
N ILE A 112 4.02 14.16 9.77
CA ILE A 112 4.01 15.57 9.39
C ILE A 112 4.05 16.39 10.68
N CYS A 113 5.04 17.26 10.81
CA CYS A 113 5.12 18.20 11.92
C CYS A 113 5.40 19.60 11.40
N GLY A 114 4.96 20.61 12.14
CA GLY A 114 5.22 21.99 11.78
C GLY A 114 4.76 22.95 12.85
N TRP A 115 5.07 24.23 12.67
CA TRP A 115 4.65 25.29 13.60
C TRP A 115 4.00 26.48 12.90
N SER A 116 3.87 26.43 11.57
CA SER A 116 3.12 27.40 10.79
C SER A 116 2.61 26.79 9.48
N ASN A 117 1.78 27.53 8.74
CA ASN A 117 1.27 27.09 7.45
C ASN A 117 2.36 27.01 6.35
N SER A 118 3.54 27.59 6.58
CA SER A 118 4.64 27.61 5.62
C SER A 118 5.90 26.87 6.08
N GLN A 119 5.95 26.43 7.35
CA GLN A 119 7.13 25.79 7.94
C GLN A 119 6.75 24.47 8.59
N TRP A 120 7.22 23.39 7.97
CA TRP A 120 6.84 22.02 8.28
C TRP A 120 7.92 21.05 7.81
N THR A 121 7.95 19.87 8.42
CA THR A 121 8.86 18.76 8.11
C THR A 121 8.03 17.50 7.94
N ARG A 122 8.44 16.68 6.98
CA ARG A 122 7.67 15.55 6.48
C ARG A 122 8.51 14.31 6.33
N TYR A 123 7.93 13.18 6.67
CA TYR A 123 8.50 11.89 6.40
C TYR A 123 7.39 10.96 5.92
N ALA A 124 7.66 10.23 4.84
CA ALA A 124 6.79 9.18 4.34
C ALA A 124 7.66 7.94 4.11
N PHE A 125 7.26 6.84 4.71
CA PHE A 125 7.93 5.55 4.60
C PHE A 125 6.89 4.52 4.22
N GLY A 126 7.29 3.57 3.39
CA GLY A 126 6.55 2.35 3.28
C GLY A 126 7.43 1.19 2.82
N ASN A 127 6.89 0.00 3.02
CA ASN A 127 7.54 -1.26 2.69
C ASN A 127 6.52 -2.18 2.02
N THR A 128 5.91 -1.69 0.94
CA THR A 128 4.99 -2.49 0.11
C THR A 128 5.71 -3.46 -0.83
N GLY A 129 7.03 -3.35 -0.95
CA GLY A 129 7.80 -4.03 -1.98
C GLY A 129 7.41 -3.55 -3.39
N ASN A 130 8.12 -4.02 -4.41
CA ASN A 130 7.70 -3.76 -5.78
C ASN A 130 6.40 -4.53 -6.05
N ILE A 131 5.36 -3.81 -6.46
CA ILE A 131 4.16 -4.44 -7.03
C ILE A 131 4.60 -4.90 -8.43
N PRO A 132 4.49 -6.19 -8.77
CA PRO A 132 4.70 -6.61 -10.16
C PRO A 132 3.72 -5.81 -11.02
N GLU A 133 4.22 -5.18 -12.07
CA GLU A 133 3.45 -4.35 -13.01
C GLU A 133 2.39 -5.14 -13.80
N GLU A 134 2.20 -6.43 -13.48
CA GLU A 134 1.50 -7.44 -14.25
C GLU A 134 -0.04 -7.40 -14.15
N HIS A 135 -0.63 -6.38 -13.53
CA HIS A 135 -2.09 -6.25 -13.41
C HIS A 135 -2.61 -4.87 -13.82
N ALA A 136 -1.99 -4.24 -14.81
CA ALA A 136 -2.81 -3.53 -15.78
C ALA A 136 -3.52 -4.64 -16.58
N ASP A 137 -4.64 -5.15 -16.04
CA ASP A 137 -5.58 -5.83 -16.90
C ASP A 137 -5.88 -4.80 -18.00
N GLU A 138 -5.42 -5.11 -19.21
CA GLU A 138 -5.81 -4.44 -20.44
C GLU A 138 -7.33 -4.54 -20.50
N GLU A 139 -8.04 -3.65 -19.79
CA GLU A 139 -9.35 -3.23 -20.23
C GLU A 139 -9.06 -2.60 -21.58
N GLU A 140 -9.23 -3.40 -22.65
CA GLU A 140 -9.25 -2.97 -24.05
C GLU A 140 -10.15 -1.72 -24.09
N GLU A 141 -9.56 -0.53 -23.95
CA GLU A 141 -10.17 0.69 -24.40
C GLU A 141 -10.32 0.50 -25.90
N GLU A 142 -11.56 0.25 -26.34
CA GLU A 142 -11.93 0.22 -27.75
C GLU A 142 -11.50 1.59 -28.32
N GLU A 143 -10.30 1.62 -28.93
CA GLU A 143 -9.75 2.78 -29.63
C GLU A 143 -10.78 3.22 -30.69
N GLU A 144 -11.47 4.33 -30.45
CA GLU A 144 -12.17 5.05 -31.51
C GLU A 144 -11.07 5.62 -32.43
N GLU A 145 -10.83 4.95 -33.57
CA GLU A 145 -9.96 5.40 -34.66
C GLU A 145 -10.45 6.76 -35.18
N GLU A 146 -9.96 7.87 -34.61
CA GLU A 146 -10.06 9.19 -35.24
C GLU A 146 -8.93 9.33 -36.26
N GLU A 147 -9.26 9.10 -37.54
CA GLU A 147 -8.41 9.43 -38.69
C GLU A 147 -8.18 10.95 -38.74
N GLU A 148 -7.04 11.43 -38.25
CA GLU A 148 -6.60 12.81 -38.50
C GLU A 148 -5.55 12.87 -39.62
N GLU A 149 -5.87 13.67 -40.64
CA GLU A 149 -5.10 13.88 -41.87
C GLU A 149 -3.80 14.65 -41.60
N GLU A 150 -2.73 14.18 -42.24
CA GLU A 150 -1.37 14.73 -42.26
C GLU A 150 -1.33 16.16 -42.84
N GLU A 151 -0.80 17.15 -42.11
CA GLU A 151 -0.15 18.31 -42.75
C GLU A 151 1.09 18.82 -41.97
N GLU A 152 2.23 18.56 -42.63
CA GLU A 152 3.43 19.39 -42.86
C GLU A 152 4.37 19.85 -41.72
N GLU A 153 5.65 19.57 -42.00
CA GLU A 153 6.86 19.83 -41.21
C GLU A 153 7.17 21.33 -41.06
N GLU A 154 7.40 21.78 -39.81
CA GLU A 154 8.28 22.91 -39.55
C GLU A 154 9.33 22.53 -38.49
N ASP A 155 10.59 22.57 -38.91
CA ASP A 155 11.79 22.54 -38.07
C ASP A 155 11.75 23.71 -37.07
N ASP A 156 11.48 23.44 -35.79
CA ASP A 156 11.83 24.36 -34.71
C ASP A 156 12.52 23.59 -33.56
N ASP A 157 13.77 23.98 -33.30
CA ASP A 157 14.65 23.51 -32.21
C ASP A 157 14.13 24.00 -30.84
N ASP A 158 12.91 23.61 -30.47
CA ASP A 158 12.37 23.93 -29.15
C ASP A 158 12.70 22.78 -28.17
N ASP A 159 13.39 23.15 -27.09
CA ASP A 159 13.58 22.33 -25.89
C ASP A 159 12.19 22.00 -25.30
N ASP A 160 11.52 21.01 -25.89
CA ASP A 160 10.30 20.40 -25.39
C ASP A 160 10.64 19.70 -24.06
N ASP A 161 10.67 20.47 -22.98
CA ASP A 161 10.22 20.02 -21.66
C ASP A 161 8.73 19.69 -21.82
N ASP A 162 8.47 18.63 -22.60
CA ASP A 162 7.18 17.98 -22.71
C ASP A 162 6.77 17.78 -21.26
N GLY A 163 5.68 18.45 -20.88
CA GLY A 163 5.14 18.51 -19.53
C GLY A 163 4.60 17.16 -19.06
N GLY A 164 5.24 16.09 -19.48
CA GLY A 164 4.96 14.71 -19.21
C GLY A 164 4.77 14.46 -17.73
N PHE A 165 3.93 13.47 -17.47
CA PHE A 165 3.53 13.06 -16.14
C PHE A 165 4.75 12.83 -15.24
N ARG A 166 4.90 13.69 -14.22
CA ARG A 166 5.96 13.54 -13.23
C ARG A 166 5.39 12.91 -11.98
N GLN A 167 5.78 11.70 -11.65
CA GLN A 167 5.27 11.02 -10.46
C GLN A 167 5.71 11.72 -9.16
N ASP A 168 4.75 12.06 -8.29
CA ASP A 168 5.04 12.54 -6.94
C ASP A 168 5.52 11.37 -6.06
N PHE A 169 6.80 11.41 -5.69
CA PHE A 169 7.45 10.42 -4.84
C PHE A 169 6.86 10.28 -3.41
N PHE A 170 6.20 11.32 -2.88
CA PHE A 170 5.54 11.23 -1.58
C PHE A 170 4.18 10.57 -1.67
N ALA A 171 3.45 10.81 -2.77
CA ALA A 171 2.15 10.20 -3.02
C ALA A 171 2.28 8.72 -3.40
N THR A 172 3.26 8.40 -4.24
CA THR A 172 3.25 7.14 -4.97
C THR A 172 4.25 6.14 -4.41
N GLU A 173 3.74 5.00 -3.96
CA GLU A 173 4.57 3.86 -3.52
C GLU A 173 4.56 2.79 -4.62
N ASN A 174 5.23 3.11 -5.73
CA ASN A 174 5.40 2.24 -6.90
C ASN A 174 4.10 1.72 -7.54
N SER A 175 2.97 2.43 -7.38
CA SER A 175 1.69 2.11 -8.02
C SER A 175 1.33 3.19 -9.04
N LEU A 176 1.30 2.84 -10.32
CA LEU A 176 0.98 3.79 -11.40
C LEU A 176 -0.48 4.28 -11.30
N ASP A 177 -1.43 3.39 -10.97
CA ASP A 177 -2.86 3.74 -10.91
C ASP A 177 -3.24 4.83 -9.90
N LEU A 178 -2.42 5.04 -8.88
CA LEU A 178 -2.68 5.99 -7.79
C LEU A 178 -1.63 7.10 -7.75
N ALA A 179 -0.89 7.26 -8.85
CA ALA A 179 0.13 8.26 -8.97
C ALA A 179 -0.49 9.68 -9.01
N MET A 180 0.12 10.61 -8.28
CA MET A 180 -0.20 12.02 -8.37
C MET A 180 0.82 12.70 -9.27
N ASP A 181 0.36 13.49 -10.22
CA ASP A 181 1.23 14.32 -11.04
C ASP A 181 1.83 15.45 -10.18
N ALA A 182 3.15 15.49 -10.11
CA ALA A 182 3.94 16.48 -9.41
C ALA A 182 3.86 17.85 -10.10
N ASN A 183 3.47 17.91 -11.38
CA ASN A 183 3.23 19.16 -12.09
C ASN A 183 1.91 19.82 -11.65
N MET A 184 0.99 19.06 -11.03
CA MET A 184 -0.22 19.63 -10.42
C MET A 184 0.09 20.31 -9.09
N VAL A 185 0.40 21.60 -9.14
CA VAL A 185 0.79 22.37 -7.96
C VAL A 185 -0.39 22.58 -7.00
N GLU A 186 -0.36 21.87 -5.87
CA GLU A 186 -1.24 22.13 -4.72
C GLU A 186 -0.54 23.07 -3.73
N TRP A 187 -0.91 24.35 -3.77
CA TRP A 187 -0.28 25.39 -2.95
C TRP A 187 -0.67 25.34 -1.45
N ASP A 188 -1.79 24.70 -1.09
CA ASP A 188 -2.14 24.46 0.32
C ASP A 188 -1.48 23.16 0.80
N ALA A 189 -0.39 23.30 1.54
CA ALA A 189 0.35 22.18 2.09
C ALA A 189 -0.54 21.17 2.85
N ARG A 190 -1.57 21.63 3.59
CA ARG A 190 -2.46 20.72 4.33
C ARG A 190 -3.29 19.88 3.38
N LYS A 191 -3.83 20.48 2.31
CA LYS A 191 -4.58 19.74 1.29
C LYS A 191 -3.70 18.74 0.58
N TYR A 192 -2.48 19.15 0.23
CA TYR A 192 -1.48 18.28 -0.38
C TYR A 192 -1.20 17.04 0.48
N TRP A 193 -0.98 17.20 1.80
CA TRP A 193 -0.79 16.06 2.71
C TRP A 193 -1.97 15.16 2.87
N LEU A 194 -3.15 15.75 3.03
CA LEU A 194 -4.37 14.96 3.14
C LEU A 194 -4.63 14.18 1.85
N ARG A 195 -4.25 14.72 0.69
CA ARG A 195 -4.29 13.99 -0.59
C ARG A 195 -3.29 12.84 -0.62
N ILE A 196 -2.03 13.05 -0.21
CA ILE A 196 -1.04 11.96 -0.10
C ILE A 196 -1.52 10.85 0.85
N LEU A 197 -2.06 11.23 2.01
CA LEU A 197 -2.62 10.26 2.96
C LEU A 197 -3.79 9.50 2.34
N ALA A 198 -4.69 10.18 1.63
CA ALA A 198 -5.81 9.54 0.95
C ALA A 198 -5.34 8.55 -0.12
N ILE A 199 -4.37 8.95 -0.96
CA ILE A 199 -3.75 8.09 -1.98
C ILE A 199 -3.14 6.84 -1.33
N ARG A 200 -2.31 7.03 -0.31
CA ARG A 200 -1.67 5.92 0.41
C ARG A 200 -2.68 5.01 1.13
N CYS A 201 -3.76 5.56 1.67
CA CYS A 201 -4.85 4.77 2.22
C CYS A 201 -5.58 3.97 1.13
N GLY A 202 -5.69 4.51 -0.09
CA GLY A 202 -6.29 3.85 -1.24
C GLY A 202 -5.54 2.61 -1.72
N LEU A 203 -4.23 2.52 -1.44
CA LEU A 203 -3.42 1.33 -1.76
C LEU A 203 -3.87 0.10 -0.95
N VAL A 204 -4.27 0.28 0.29
CA VAL A 204 -4.56 -0.85 1.21
C VAL A 204 -5.75 -1.70 0.73
N PRO A 205 -6.90 -1.12 0.31
CA PRO A 205 -7.96 -1.90 -0.31
C PRO A 205 -7.54 -2.66 -1.56
N LYS A 206 -6.68 -2.08 -2.42
CA LYS A 206 -6.19 -2.74 -3.65
C LYS A 206 -5.34 -3.97 -3.31
N GLU A 207 -4.38 -3.79 -2.42
CA GLU A 207 -3.52 -4.87 -1.91
C GLU A 207 -4.32 -5.99 -1.24
N TRP A 208 -5.37 -5.59 -0.52
CA TRP A 208 -6.28 -6.52 0.09
C TRP A 208 -7.09 -7.32 -0.94
N GLN A 209 -7.61 -6.65 -1.96
CA GLN A 209 -8.35 -7.30 -3.05
C GLN A 209 -7.43 -8.28 -3.81
N TYR A 210 -6.20 -7.88 -4.11
CA TYR A 210 -5.19 -8.72 -4.73
C TYR A 210 -4.90 -9.97 -3.88
N LEU A 211 -4.64 -9.79 -2.59
CA LEU A 211 -4.45 -10.90 -1.65
C LEU A 211 -5.65 -11.86 -1.63
N LEU A 212 -6.89 -11.33 -1.56
CA LEU A 212 -8.10 -12.15 -1.56
C LEU A 212 -8.31 -12.89 -2.88
N HIS A 213 -7.97 -12.26 -4.01
CA HIS A 213 -8.03 -12.86 -5.33
C HIS A 213 -7.09 -14.07 -5.41
N ASN A 214 -5.83 -13.90 -4.97
CA ASN A 214 -4.84 -14.97 -4.93
C ASN A 214 -5.24 -16.11 -4.00
N ILE A 215 -5.79 -15.81 -2.82
CA ILE A 215 -6.28 -16.85 -1.90
C ILE A 215 -7.45 -17.62 -2.54
N LYS A 216 -8.40 -16.92 -3.18
CA LYS A 216 -9.61 -17.54 -3.76
C LYS A 216 -9.27 -18.47 -4.93
N ASN A 217 -8.30 -18.08 -5.75
CA ASN A 217 -7.95 -18.84 -6.95
C ASN A 217 -7.00 -20.01 -6.67
N GLY A 218 -6.61 -20.19 -5.41
CA GLY A 218 -5.32 -20.80 -5.08
C GLY A 218 -4.21 -19.85 -5.55
N PHE A 219 -3.06 -19.84 -4.89
CA PHE A 219 -1.89 -19.15 -5.44
C PHE A 219 -1.58 -19.78 -6.80
N LYS A 220 -2.10 -19.16 -7.87
CA LYS A 220 -1.90 -19.59 -9.24
C LYS A 220 -0.52 -19.06 -9.61
N ALA A 221 0.44 -19.98 -9.60
CA ALA A 221 1.79 -19.74 -10.07
C ALA A 221 1.76 -19.20 -11.50
#